data_AF-A0A7S2QYW7-F1
#
_entry.id   AF-A0A7S2QYW7-F1
#
_cell.length_a   1.000
_cell.length_b   1.000
_cell.length_c   1.000
_cell.angle_alpha   90.00
_cell.angle_beta   90.00
_cell.angle_gamma   90.00
#
_symmetry.space_group_name_H-M   'P 1'
#
loop_
_entity.id
_entity.type
_entity.pdbx_description
1 polymer ?
#
loop_
_entity_poly.entity_id
_entity_poly.type
_entity_poly.pdbx_seq_one_letter_code
_entity_poly.pdbx_strand_id
1 'polypeptide(L)'
;KLSGADGEGEGSSGQRKHIPYRDSKLTRILQPALGGNSKTSIICAMTSSTAHVDESHSTLRFASRAKRVVNKSIKVNEYAMSTKQFMAMIEKQRAEIEMLRGSSNNNGGIASSSMSAMTPETARTVRAFEDKITRLERDRDALKDKFKADIAHAEQRAANAERESAKALALVATLR
;
A
#
# COMPACT_ATOMS: atom_id res chain seq x y z
N LYS A 1 -26.15 -24.62 53.71
CA LYS A 1 -27.06 -25.38 52.81
C LYS A 1 -27.60 -24.36 51.82
N LEU A 2 -27.39 -24.35 50.51
CA LEU A 2 -26.91 -25.27 49.46
C LEU A 2 -26.53 -24.30 48.29
N SER A 3 -25.26 -24.24 47.86
CA SER A 3 -24.64 -24.99 46.76
C SER A 3 -24.98 -24.51 45.34
N GLY A 4 -23.93 -24.33 44.52
CA GLY A 4 -23.93 -24.06 43.07
C GLY A 4 -22.92 -22.95 42.77
N ALA A 5 -21.60 -23.16 42.76
CA ALA A 5 -20.80 -24.12 41.99
C ALA A 5 -21.09 -24.06 40.47
N ASP A 6 -20.00 -23.84 39.72
CA ASP A 6 -19.81 -24.05 38.29
C ASP A 6 -20.14 -22.86 37.36
N GLY A 7 -19.24 -22.30 36.56
CA GLY A 7 -17.90 -22.76 36.22
C GLY A 7 -17.02 -21.63 35.69
N GLU A 8 -15.77 -21.67 36.15
CA GLU A 8 -14.64 -21.04 35.49
C GLU A 8 -14.48 -21.67 34.11
N GLY A 9 -14.79 -20.90 33.07
CA GLY A 9 -14.44 -21.25 31.70
C GLY A 9 -12.98 -20.89 31.42
N GLU A 10 -12.05 -21.66 31.96
CA GLU A 10 -10.70 -21.77 31.42
C GLU A 10 -10.79 -22.42 30.03
N GLY A 11 -10.38 -21.71 28.99
CA GLY A 11 -10.63 -22.11 27.60
C GLY A 11 -9.65 -21.53 26.60
N SER A 12 -8.46 -22.15 26.54
CA SER A 12 -7.49 -22.14 25.44
C SER A 12 -6.70 -20.84 25.17
N SER A 13 -5.49 -20.83 25.71
CA SER A 13 -4.24 -20.46 25.03
C SER A 13 -4.37 -19.84 23.63
N GLY A 14 -4.16 -18.51 23.54
CA GLY A 14 -3.26 -17.81 22.59
C GLY A 14 -3.29 -18.10 21.08
N GLN A 15 -4.13 -19.00 20.57
CA GLN A 15 -4.25 -19.28 19.15
C GLN A 15 -5.25 -18.31 18.56
N ARG A 16 -4.87 -17.65 17.46
CA ARG A 16 -5.75 -16.75 16.72
C ARG A 16 -6.97 -17.56 16.26
N LYS A 17 -8.08 -17.49 17.01
CA LYS A 17 -9.35 -18.14 16.68
C LYS A 17 -9.70 -17.83 15.23
N HIS A 18 -9.89 -18.88 14.43
CA HIS A 18 -10.23 -18.74 13.02
C HIS A 18 -11.50 -17.89 12.88
N ILE A 19 -11.42 -16.79 12.12
CA ILE A 19 -12.56 -15.93 11.83
C ILE A 19 -13.13 -16.36 10.46
N PRO A 20 -14.38 -16.83 10.39
CA PRO A 20 -14.93 -17.45 9.19
C PRO A 20 -15.38 -16.43 8.13
N TYR A 21 -14.44 -15.64 7.59
CA TYR A 21 -14.74 -14.72 6.48
C TYR A 21 -15.12 -15.45 5.18
N ARG A 22 -14.83 -16.75 5.06
CA ARG A 22 -15.07 -17.53 3.84
C ARG A 22 -16.46 -18.16 3.75
N ASP A 23 -17.23 -18.16 4.83
CA ASP A 23 -18.55 -18.78 4.88
C ASP A 23 -19.57 -18.05 4.00
N SER A 24 -19.33 -16.77 3.70
CA SER A 24 -20.16 -16.00 2.76
C SER A 24 -19.32 -15.12 1.85
N LYS A 25 -19.84 -14.84 0.65
CA LYS A 25 -19.22 -13.88 -0.27
C LYS A 25 -19.15 -12.47 0.33
N LEU A 26 -20.18 -12.09 1.09
CA LEU A 26 -20.28 -10.77 1.71
C LEU A 26 -19.16 -10.56 2.73
N THR A 27 -18.99 -11.48 3.68
CA THR A 27 -17.94 -11.40 4.72
C THR A 27 -16.54 -11.54 4.13
N ARG A 28 -16.40 -12.20 2.98
CA ARG A 28 -15.12 -12.29 2.24
C ARG A 28 -14.72 -10.95 1.63
N ILE A 29 -15.66 -10.25 0.99
CA ILE A 29 -15.41 -8.92 0.41
C ILE A 29 -15.15 -7.91 1.53
N LEU A 30 -15.90 -8.00 2.64
CA LEU A 30 -15.79 -7.08 3.78
C LEU A 30 -14.67 -7.44 4.78
N GLN A 31 -13.86 -8.45 4.50
CA GLN A 31 -12.76 -8.86 5.38
C GLN A 31 -11.83 -7.68 5.79
N PRO A 32 -11.48 -6.72 4.92
CA PRO A 32 -10.69 -5.55 5.32
C PRO A 32 -11.41 -4.64 6.34
N ALA A 33 -12.74 -4.58 6.29
CA ALA A 33 -13.57 -3.76 7.18
C ALA A 33 -13.78 -4.39 8.57
N LEU A 34 -13.69 -5.71 8.68
CA LEU A 34 -14.00 -6.48 9.88
C LEU A 34 -12.74 -6.93 10.63
N GLY A 35 -11.83 -6.01 10.94
CA GLY A 35 -10.57 -6.28 11.67
C GLY A 35 -9.30 -6.01 10.86
N GLY A 36 -9.42 -5.57 9.61
CA GLY A 36 -8.31 -5.34 8.68
C GLY A 36 -7.94 -3.86 8.50
N ASN A 37 -7.42 -3.51 7.31
CA ASN A 37 -7.04 -2.15 6.94
C ASN A 37 -8.26 -1.37 6.42
N SER A 38 -9.07 -0.82 7.33
CA SER A 38 -10.20 0.03 6.97
C SER A 38 -10.62 0.90 8.14
N LYS A 39 -11.15 2.09 7.85
CA LYS A 39 -11.96 2.86 8.80
C LYS A 39 -13.41 2.47 8.59
N THR A 40 -14.00 1.78 9.56
CA THR A 40 -15.31 1.17 9.40
C THR A 40 -16.32 1.79 10.36
N SER A 41 -17.48 2.16 9.83
CA SER A 41 -18.64 2.61 10.60
C SER A 41 -19.85 1.76 10.21
N ILE A 42 -20.66 1.39 11.19
CA ILE A 42 -21.85 0.55 10.99
C ILE A 42 -23.06 1.39 11.40
N ILE A 43 -24.00 1.56 10.49
CA ILE A 43 -25.27 2.24 10.74
C ILE A 43 -26.33 1.16 10.99
N CYS A 44 -26.97 1.23 12.15
CA CYS A 44 -28.05 0.33 12.52
C CYS A 44 -29.38 1.04 12.31
N ALA A 45 -30.12 0.64 11.28
CA ALA A 45 -31.46 1.17 11.01
C ALA A 45 -32.48 0.38 11.84
N MET A 46 -33.32 1.09 12.60
CA MET A 46 -34.32 0.51 13.49
C MET A 46 -35.62 1.29 13.40
N THR A 47 -36.71 0.67 13.85
CA THR A 47 -38.04 1.30 13.91
C THR A 47 -38.58 1.29 15.33
N SER A 48 -39.32 2.34 15.69
CA SER A 48 -39.91 2.52 17.03
C SER A 48 -41.26 1.83 17.21
N SER A 49 -41.72 1.08 16.21
CA SER A 49 -42.98 0.32 16.29
C SER A 49 -42.87 -0.87 17.25
N THR A 50 -43.92 -1.09 18.04
CA THR A 50 -44.04 -2.23 18.97
C THR A 50 -43.98 -3.58 18.25
N ALA A 51 -44.43 -3.63 16.99
CA ALA A 51 -44.39 -4.84 16.17
C ALA A 51 -42.96 -5.31 15.82
N HIS A 52 -41.95 -4.46 15.98
CA HIS A 52 -40.56 -4.74 15.58
C HIS A 52 -39.57 -4.63 16.75
N VAL A 53 -40.07 -4.67 17.99
CA VAL A 53 -39.23 -4.53 19.20
C VAL A 53 -38.17 -5.63 19.27
N ASP A 54 -38.52 -6.88 18.93
CA ASP A 54 -37.59 -8.01 18.99
C ASP A 54 -36.45 -7.89 17.97
N GLU A 55 -36.76 -7.43 16.75
CA GLU A 55 -35.78 -7.20 15.69
C GLU A 55 -34.88 -6.01 16.00
N SER A 56 -35.47 -4.91 16.50
CA SER A 56 -34.72 -3.75 16.98
C SER A 56 -33.79 -4.13 18.14
N HIS A 57 -34.25 -4.95 19.08
CA HIS A 57 -33.44 -5.46 20.17
C HIS A 57 -32.27 -6.34 19.66
N SER A 58 -32.53 -7.23 18.71
CA SER A 58 -31.49 -8.05 18.06
C SER A 58 -30.45 -7.20 17.34
N THR A 59 -30.89 -6.14 16.66
CA THR A 59 -30.03 -5.16 15.99
C THR A 59 -29.13 -4.43 16.99
N LEU A 60 -29.65 -3.99 18.13
CA LEU A 60 -28.86 -3.35 19.19
C LEU A 60 -27.82 -4.31 19.80
N ARG A 61 -28.19 -5.58 20.01
CA ARG A 61 -27.27 -6.61 20.50
C ARG A 61 -26.13 -6.85 19.50
N PHE A 62 -26.43 -6.86 18.20
CA PHE A 62 -25.41 -6.89 17.16
C PHE A 62 -24.51 -5.65 17.21
N ALA A 63 -25.09 -4.44 17.27
CA ALA A 63 -24.35 -3.18 17.33
C ALA A 63 -23.38 -3.14 18.51
N SER A 64 -23.82 -3.60 19.68
CA SER A 64 -23.00 -3.69 20.90
C SER A 64 -21.77 -4.60 20.69
N ARG A 65 -21.94 -5.75 20.03
CA ARG A 65 -20.82 -6.64 19.68
C ARG A 65 -19.92 -6.02 18.61
N ALA A 66 -20.50 -5.45 17.57
CA ALA A 66 -19.79 -4.88 16.44
C ALA A 66 -18.91 -3.69 16.86
N LYS A 67 -19.37 -2.88 17.82
CA LYS A 67 -18.59 -1.79 18.43
C LYS A 67 -17.26 -2.25 19.06
N ARG A 68 -17.16 -3.51 19.48
CA ARG A 68 -15.96 -4.07 20.12
C ARG A 68 -14.91 -4.55 19.11
N VAL A 69 -15.24 -4.58 17.81
CA VAL A 69 -14.30 -4.95 16.76
C VAL A 69 -13.30 -3.80 16.55
N VAL A 70 -12.02 -4.10 16.75
CA VAL A 70 -10.93 -3.12 16.56
C VAL A 70 -10.15 -3.47 15.30
N ASN A 71 -10.13 -2.55 14.34
CA ASN A 71 -9.32 -2.66 13.13
C ASN A 71 -7.86 -2.33 13.48
N LYS A 72 -7.00 -3.35 13.57
CA LYS A 72 -5.62 -3.21 14.07
C LYS A 72 -4.63 -2.71 13.04
N SER A 73 -4.98 -2.69 11.76
CA SER A 73 -4.03 -2.48 10.66
C SER A 73 -4.42 -1.30 9.78
N ILE A 74 -4.91 -0.20 10.36
CA ILE A 74 -5.20 1.03 9.62
C ILE A 74 -3.87 1.61 9.14
N LYS A 75 -3.56 1.41 7.86
CA LYS A 75 -2.37 1.91 7.18
C LYS A 75 -2.83 2.72 5.97
N VAL A 76 -2.14 3.81 5.69
CA VAL A 76 -2.33 4.53 4.43
C VAL A 76 -1.92 3.59 3.31
N ASN A 77 -2.84 3.29 2.39
CA ASN A 77 -2.54 2.55 1.17
C ASN A 77 -1.76 3.46 0.23
N GLU A 78 -0.46 3.61 0.51
CA GLU A 78 0.48 4.28 -0.37
C GLU A 78 0.66 3.42 -1.63
N TYR A 79 -0.07 3.73 -2.70
CA TYR A 79 0.19 3.20 -4.05
C TYR A 79 1.38 3.88 -4.72
N ALA A 80 1.85 5.00 -4.17
CA ALA A 80 3.15 5.53 -4.46
C ALA A 80 4.04 5.08 -3.30
N MET A 81 4.93 4.10 -3.51
CA MET A 81 6.17 4.15 -2.73
C MET A 81 6.64 5.59 -2.85
N SER A 82 6.69 6.32 -1.72
CA SER A 82 7.25 7.66 -1.69
C SER A 82 8.54 7.62 -2.52
N THR A 83 8.79 8.62 -3.36
CA THR A 83 10.02 8.67 -4.17
C THR A 83 11.26 8.34 -3.34
N LYS A 84 11.22 8.68 -2.03
CA LYS A 84 12.20 8.31 -1.00
C LYS A 84 12.36 6.79 -0.78
N GLN A 85 11.28 6.02 -0.71
CA GLN A 85 11.32 4.54 -0.59
C GLN A 85 11.84 3.89 -1.87
N PHE A 86 11.44 4.38 -3.05
CA PHE A 86 12.01 3.92 -4.32
C PHE A 86 13.51 4.22 -4.41
N MET A 87 13.94 5.44 -4.05
CA MET A 87 15.36 5.80 -4.02
C MET A 87 16.15 4.93 -3.05
N ALA A 88 15.64 4.70 -1.84
CA ALA A 88 16.29 3.84 -0.84
C ALA A 88 16.41 2.38 -1.32
N MET A 89 15.39 1.86 -2.02
CA MET A 89 15.43 0.52 -2.61
C MET A 89 16.47 0.43 -3.73
N ILE A 90 16.53 1.43 -4.61
CA ILE A 90 17.52 1.50 -5.70
C ILE A 90 18.94 1.57 -5.13
N GLU A 91 19.17 2.39 -4.10
CA GLU A 91 20.48 2.55 -3.47
C GLU A 91 20.94 1.26 -2.79
N LYS A 92 20.04 0.58 -2.06
CA LYS A 92 20.31 -0.74 -1.49
C LYS A 92 20.68 -1.78 -2.56
N GLN A 93 19.91 -1.84 -3.64
CA GLN A 93 20.18 -2.79 -4.73
C GLN A 93 21.49 -2.49 -5.46
N ARG A 94 21.85 -1.22 -5.63
CA ARG A 94 23.14 -0.82 -6.19
C ARG A 94 24.32 -1.24 -5.31
N ALA A 95 24.21 -1.02 -4.00
CA ALA A 95 25.24 -1.46 -3.05
C ALA A 95 25.43 -2.98 -3.04
N GLU A 96 24.34 -3.74 -3.16
CA GLU A 96 24.39 -5.20 -3.26
C GLU A 96 25.08 -5.68 -4.55
N ILE A 97 24.78 -5.05 -5.69
CA ILE A 97 25.46 -5.35 -6.97
C ILE A 97 26.96 -5.03 -6.89
N GLU A 98 27.32 -3.91 -6.26
CA GLU A 98 28.72 -3.50 -6.10
C GLU A 98 29.49 -4.45 -5.19
N MET A 99 28.89 -4.89 -4.08
CA MET A 99 29.49 -5.90 -3.22
C MET A 99 29.66 -7.24 -3.96
N LEU A 100 28.65 -7.72 -4.67
CA LEU A 100 28.73 -8.97 -5.42
C LEU A 100 29.77 -8.92 -6.55
N ARG A 101 29.92 -7.77 -7.22
CA ARG A 101 30.97 -7.54 -8.22
C ARG A 101 32.35 -7.45 -7.59
N GLY A 102 32.49 -6.78 -6.44
CA GLY A 102 33.74 -6.70 -5.68
C GLY A 102 34.19 -8.07 -5.16
N SER A 103 33.26 -8.89 -4.67
CA SER A 103 33.53 -10.28 -4.25
C SER A 103 33.86 -11.21 -5.43
N SER A 104 33.29 -10.99 -6.62
CA SER A 104 33.72 -11.70 -7.84
C SER A 104 35.12 -11.30 -8.31
N ASN A 105 35.57 -10.08 -8.01
CA ASN A 105 36.87 -9.57 -8.47
C ASN A 105 38.03 -9.87 -7.48
N ASN A 106 37.73 -10.08 -6.19
CA ASN A 106 38.73 -10.46 -5.18
C ASN A 106 38.95 -11.98 -5.07
N ASN A 107 38.10 -12.80 -5.70
CA ASN A 107 38.34 -14.24 -5.82
C ASN A 107 39.05 -14.55 -7.15
N GLY A 108 40.28 -14.03 -7.28
CA GLY A 108 41.23 -14.46 -8.29
C GLY A 108 41.63 -15.90 -8.06
N GLY A 109 40.85 -16.85 -8.60
CA GLY A 109 41.18 -18.27 -8.58
C GLY A 109 39.93 -19.14 -8.56
N ILE A 110 39.76 -19.97 -9.60
CA ILE A 110 38.66 -20.94 -9.78
C ILE A 110 37.39 -20.35 -10.41
N ALA A 111 37.52 -19.81 -11.62
CA ALA A 111 36.44 -19.85 -12.63
C ALA A 111 36.98 -20.05 -14.07
N SER A 112 38.19 -20.58 -14.23
CA SER A 112 38.76 -20.89 -15.55
C SER A 112 38.20 -22.18 -16.18
N SER A 113 37.29 -22.89 -15.51
CA SER A 113 36.86 -24.23 -15.94
C SER A 113 35.47 -24.28 -16.59
N SER A 114 34.79 -23.14 -16.79
CA SER A 114 33.45 -23.14 -17.41
C SER A 114 33.26 -21.99 -18.42
N MET A 115 34.26 -21.76 -19.26
CA MET A 115 34.14 -21.01 -20.51
C MET A 115 34.44 -21.91 -21.71
N SER A 116 33.77 -23.05 -21.79
CA SER A 116 33.68 -23.81 -23.04
C SER A 116 32.22 -23.87 -23.46
N ALA A 117 31.96 -23.33 -24.66
CA ALA A 117 30.68 -23.24 -25.38
C ALA A 117 29.74 -22.07 -25.04
N MET A 118 30.16 -20.82 -25.32
CA MET A 118 29.18 -19.82 -25.78
C MET A 118 28.75 -20.21 -27.21
N THR A 119 27.56 -20.76 -27.35
CA THR A 119 26.94 -20.95 -28.66
C THR A 119 26.64 -19.58 -29.29
N PRO A 120 26.65 -19.46 -30.64
CA PRO A 120 26.34 -18.19 -31.33
C PRO A 120 24.96 -17.63 -30.96
N GLU A 121 24.03 -18.47 -30.51
CA GLU A 121 22.70 -18.09 -30.07
C GLU A 121 22.71 -17.35 -28.73
N THR A 122 23.51 -17.80 -27.76
CA THR A 122 23.65 -17.13 -26.46
C THR A 122 24.27 -15.74 -26.61
N ALA A 123 25.21 -15.55 -27.54
CA ALA A 123 25.76 -14.22 -27.84
C ALA A 123 24.71 -13.27 -28.45
N ARG A 124 23.77 -13.79 -29.25
CA ARG A 124 22.68 -13.00 -29.85
C ARG A 124 21.64 -12.59 -28.81
N THR A 125 21.27 -13.49 -27.91
CA THR A 125 20.30 -13.18 -26.85
C THR A 125 20.88 -12.17 -25.87
N VAL A 126 22.14 -12.30 -25.46
CA VAL A 126 22.83 -11.32 -24.61
C VAL A 126 22.83 -9.93 -25.24
N ARG A 127 23.19 -9.79 -26.52
CA ARG A 127 23.13 -8.49 -27.23
C ARG A 127 21.71 -7.93 -27.31
N ALA A 128 20.72 -8.78 -27.58
CA ALA A 128 19.31 -8.34 -27.62
C ALA A 128 18.82 -7.86 -26.24
N PHE A 129 19.30 -8.47 -25.15
CA PHE A 129 19.02 -8.01 -23.79
C PHE A 129 19.75 -6.71 -23.46
N GLU A 130 21.01 -6.55 -23.86
CA GLU A 130 21.77 -5.30 -23.71
C GLU A 130 21.08 -4.13 -24.42
N ASP A 131 20.65 -4.33 -25.67
CA ASP A 131 19.90 -3.31 -26.43
C ASP A 131 18.58 -2.92 -25.74
N LYS A 132 17.89 -3.91 -25.14
CA LYS A 132 16.63 -3.67 -24.43
C LYS A 132 16.86 -2.89 -23.14
N ILE A 133 17.95 -3.16 -22.42
CA ILE A 133 18.36 -2.40 -21.23
C ILE A 133 18.63 -0.95 -21.62
N THR A 134 19.41 -0.70 -22.67
CA THR A 134 19.69 0.68 -23.12
C THR A 134 18.45 1.44 -23.55
N ARG A 135 17.48 0.78 -24.21
CA ARG A 135 16.20 1.41 -24.58
C ARG A 135 15.37 1.79 -23.35
N LEU A 136 15.24 0.88 -22.38
CA LEU A 136 14.50 1.14 -21.15
C LEU A 136 15.13 2.25 -20.31
N GLU A 137 16.46 2.36 -20.31
CA GLU A 137 17.16 3.45 -19.64
C GLU A 137 16.88 4.81 -20.31
N ARG A 138 16.85 4.88 -21.65
CA ARG A 138 16.46 6.10 -22.36
C ARG A 138 15.00 6.49 -22.10
N ASP A 139 14.08 5.53 -22.14
CA ASP A 139 12.67 5.79 -21.90
C ASP A 139 12.43 6.28 -20.47
N ARG A 140 13.15 5.70 -19.49
CA ARG A 140 13.13 6.17 -18.10
C ARG A 140 13.59 7.61 -18.01
N ASP A 141 14.71 7.96 -18.63
CA ASP A 141 15.29 9.30 -18.53
C ASP A 141 14.39 10.34 -19.23
N ALA A 142 13.85 10.00 -20.41
CA ALA A 142 12.88 10.83 -21.12
C ALA A 142 11.59 11.05 -20.31
N LEU A 143 11.09 10.01 -19.63
CA LEU A 143 9.91 10.14 -18.77
C LEU A 143 10.21 11.00 -17.54
N LYS A 144 11.42 10.89 -16.98
CA LYS A 144 11.87 11.71 -15.85
C LYS A 144 11.92 13.19 -16.22
N ASP A 145 12.39 13.50 -17.43
CA ASP A 145 12.45 14.87 -17.93
C ASP A 145 11.06 15.44 -18.23
N LYS A 146 10.14 14.64 -18.79
CA LYS A 146 8.73 15.01 -18.95
C LYS A 146 8.07 15.35 -17.61
N PHE A 147 8.24 14.50 -16.60
CA PHE A 147 7.69 14.76 -15.26
C PHE A 147 8.28 16.03 -14.63
N LYS A 148 9.58 16.28 -14.78
CA LYS A 148 10.20 17.53 -14.30
C LYS A 148 9.60 18.76 -14.99
N ALA A 149 9.38 18.70 -16.31
CA ALA A 149 8.76 19.78 -17.06
C ALA A 149 7.31 20.04 -16.62
N ASP A 150 6.52 18.98 -16.44
CA ASP A 150 5.12 19.08 -15.98
C ASP A 150 5.02 19.68 -14.57
N ILE A 151 5.94 19.31 -13.66
CA ILE A 151 6.02 19.90 -12.32
C ILE A 151 6.36 21.39 -12.40
N ALA A 152 7.37 21.77 -13.19
CA ALA A 152 7.75 23.18 -13.35
C ALA A 152 6.60 24.01 -13.98
N HIS A 153 5.88 23.45 -14.96
CA HIS A 153 4.72 24.09 -15.55
C HIS A 153 3.57 24.26 -14.55
N ALA A 154 3.33 23.28 -13.69
CA ALA A 154 2.30 23.35 -12.65
C ALA A 154 2.63 24.43 -11.59
N GLU A 155 3.87 24.49 -11.14
CA GLU A 155 4.35 25.49 -10.18
C GLU A 155 4.24 26.91 -10.75
N GLN A 156 4.66 27.12 -12.00
CA GLN A 156 4.57 28.43 -12.64
C GLN A 156 3.11 28.86 -12.87
N ARG A 157 2.21 27.91 -13.16
CA ARG A 157 0.77 28.18 -13.28
C ARG A 157 0.16 28.59 -11.93
N ALA A 158 0.55 27.95 -10.84
CA ALA A 158 0.10 28.33 -9.50
C ALA A 158 0.59 29.74 -9.12
N ALA A 159 1.86 30.05 -9.35
CA ALA A 159 2.42 31.37 -9.07
C ALA A 159 1.76 32.50 -9.89
N ASN A 160 1.42 32.22 -11.16
CA ASN A 160 0.69 33.17 -12.00
C ASN A 160 -0.75 33.38 -11.52
N ALA A 161 -1.45 32.31 -11.11
CA ALA A 161 -2.80 32.42 -10.56
C ALA A 161 -2.83 33.22 -9.25
N GLU A 162 -1.84 33.03 -8.37
CA GLU A 162 -1.71 33.82 -7.13
C GLU A 162 -1.46 35.31 -7.43
N ARG A 163 -0.60 35.62 -8.39
CA ARG A 163 -0.34 37.01 -8.81
C ARG A 163 -1.59 37.67 -9.40
N GLU A 164 -2.34 36.98 -10.24
CA GLU A 164 -3.60 37.50 -10.80
C GLU A 164 -4.66 37.70 -9.71
N SER A 165 -4.77 36.77 -8.76
CA SER A 165 -5.66 36.92 -7.60
C SER A 165 -5.28 38.14 -6.75
N ALA A 166 -3.98 38.37 -6.51
CA ALA A 166 -3.50 39.51 -5.74
C ALA A 166 -3.78 40.85 -6.45
N LYS A 167 -3.60 40.92 -7.77
CA LYS A 167 -3.94 42.10 -8.57
C LYS A 167 -5.44 42.41 -8.54
N ALA A 168 -6.28 41.39 -8.69
CA ALA A 168 -7.73 41.57 -8.63
C ALA A 168 -8.17 42.12 -7.25
N LEU A 169 -7.59 41.60 -6.17
CA LEU A 169 -7.88 42.04 -4.81
C LEU A 169 -7.42 43.48 -4.55
N ALA A 170 -6.26 43.87 -5.08
CA ALA A 170 -5.76 45.24 -5.03
C ALA A 170 -6.66 46.22 -5.81
N LEU A 171 -7.14 45.83 -6.99
CA LEU A 171 -8.04 46.65 -7.81
C LEU A 171 -9.40 46.86 -7.13
N VAL A 172 -9.94 45.82 -6.49
CA VAL A 172 -11.16 45.93 -5.67
C VAL A 172 -10.95 46.86 -4.48
N ALA A 173 -9.78 46.83 -3.83
CA ALA A 173 -9.47 47.71 -2.71
C ALA A 173 -9.37 49.19 -3.12
N THR A 174 -8.90 49.51 -4.33
CA THR A 174 -8.82 50.89 -4.84
C THR A 174 -10.15 51.48 -5.31
N LEU A 175 -11.19 50.65 -5.49
CA LEU A 175 -12.53 51.09 -5.92
C LEU A 175 -13.48 51.37 -4.75
N ARG A 176 -13.05 51.18 -3.50
CA ARG A 176 -13.76 51.54 -2.26
C ARG A 176 -13.25 52.85 -1.69
#